data_AF-A0A377XP63-F1
#
_entry.id   AF-A0A377XP63-F1
#
_cell.length_a   1.000
_cell.length_b   1.000
_cell.length_c   1.000
_cell.angle_alpha   90.00
_cell.angle_beta   90.00
_cell.angle_gamma   90.00
#
_symmetry.space_group_name_H-M   'P 1'
#
loop_
_entity.id
_entity.type
_entity.pdbx_description
1 polymer ?
#
loop_
_entity_poly.entity_id
_entity_poly.type
_entity_poly.pdbx_seq_one_letter_code
_entity_poly.pdbx_strand_id
1 'polypeptide(L)'
;MKAKLAWAKAASGTYVFNERKILDASHVVVFCAKTAMDDAWLQRVVDQEEADGRFATPDAKAANHKGRTFFADMHRKELKDDDQWMAKQVYLNVGNSCWRSGDGSRRRAD
;
A
#
# COMPACT_ATOMS: atom_id res chain seq x y z
N MET A 1 19.04 -12.40 -6.37
CA MET A 1 20.22 -12.06 -5.53
C MET A 1 20.50 -10.55 -5.48
N LYS A 2 20.64 -9.84 -6.62
CA LYS A 2 20.99 -8.40 -6.63
C LYS A 2 20.01 -7.47 -5.89
N ALA A 3 18.70 -7.70 -5.99
CA ALA A 3 17.70 -6.83 -5.34
C ALA A 3 17.75 -6.88 -3.80
N LYS A 4 17.93 -8.06 -3.20
CA LYS A 4 18.03 -8.20 -1.72
C LYS A 4 19.27 -7.51 -1.17
N LEU A 5 20.39 -7.54 -1.90
CA LEU A 5 21.61 -6.82 -1.54
C LEU A 5 21.41 -5.30 -1.55
N ALA A 6 20.66 -4.78 -2.53
CA ALA A 6 20.32 -3.35 -2.57
C ALA A 6 19.49 -2.93 -1.34
N TRP A 7 18.54 -3.75 -0.91
CA TRP A 7 17.73 -3.48 0.28
C TRP A 7 18.49 -3.69 1.59
N ALA A 8 19.38 -4.68 1.65
CA ALA A 8 20.25 -4.91 2.81
C ALA A 8 21.14 -3.70 3.11
N LYS A 9 21.54 -2.91 2.10
CA LYS A 9 22.27 -1.64 2.30
C LYS A 9 21.52 -0.65 3.19
N ALA A 10 20.19 -0.59 3.10
CA ALA A 10 19.36 0.28 3.95
C ALA A 10 19.38 -0.16 5.43
N ALA A 11 19.77 -1.41 5.71
CA ALA A 11 19.95 -1.93 7.06
C ALA A 11 21.40 -1.80 7.56
N SER A 12 22.32 -1.13 6.86
CA SER A 12 23.70 -0.97 7.33
C SER A 12 23.82 -0.02 8.53
N GLY A 13 24.98 0.00 9.20
CA GLY A 13 25.27 0.90 10.32
C GLY A 13 24.40 0.59 11.55
N THR A 14 23.68 1.59 12.07
CA THR A 14 22.83 1.47 13.27
C THR A 14 21.79 0.34 13.17
N TYR A 15 21.38 -0.06 11.96
CA TYR A 15 20.35 -1.06 11.73
C TYR A 15 20.89 -2.45 11.35
N VAL A 16 22.22 -2.69 11.48
CA VAL A 16 22.92 -3.89 10.96
C VAL A 16 22.32 -5.21 11.44
N PHE A 17 21.70 -5.21 12.63
CA PHE A 17 20.99 -6.37 13.18
C PHE A 17 19.80 -6.86 12.31
N ASN A 18 19.32 -6.07 11.35
CA ASN A 18 18.28 -6.47 10.38
C ASN A 18 18.84 -7.00 9.05
N GLU A 19 20.13 -6.85 8.78
CA GLU A 19 20.74 -7.19 7.49
C GLU A 19 20.56 -8.68 7.14
N ARG A 20 20.91 -9.58 8.07
CA ARG A 20 20.75 -11.02 7.88
C ARG A 20 19.28 -11.43 7.70
N LYS A 21 18.33 -10.77 8.37
CA LYS A 21 16.89 -11.04 8.19
C LYS A 21 16.45 -10.76 6.75
N ILE A 22 17.03 -9.77 6.09
CA ILE A 22 16.76 -9.43 4.68
C ILE A 22 17.45 -10.40 3.73
N LEU A 23 18.73 -10.71 3.97
CA LEU A 23 19.53 -11.55 3.07
C LEU A 23 19.11 -13.02 3.09
N ASP A 24 18.75 -13.54 4.27
CA ASP A 24 18.48 -14.96 4.48
C ASP A 24 17.01 -15.34 4.21
N ALA A 25 16.10 -14.36 4.18
CA ALA A 25 14.69 -14.62 3.88
C ALA A 25 14.51 -15.12 2.44
N SER A 26 13.53 -16.01 2.21
CA SER A 26 13.19 -16.48 0.86
C SER A 26 12.69 -15.32 -0.02
N HIS A 27 11.85 -14.44 0.53
CA HIS A 27 11.31 -13.26 -0.12
C HIS A 27 11.34 -12.06 0.83
N VAL A 28 11.51 -10.86 0.28
CA VAL A 28 11.48 -9.60 1.01
C VAL A 28 10.48 -8.70 0.31
N VAL A 29 9.49 -8.21 1.05
CA VAL A 29 8.49 -7.26 0.54
C VAL A 29 8.77 -5.90 1.18
N VAL A 30 8.97 -4.89 0.35
CA VAL A 30 9.11 -3.49 0.79
C VAL A 30 7.80 -2.79 0.54
N PHE A 31 7.21 -2.23 1.60
CA PHE A 31 5.97 -1.48 1.54
C PHE A 31 6.30 0.00 1.36
N CYS A 32 5.73 0.62 0.33
CA CYS A 32 5.92 2.04 0.02
C CYS A 32 4.56 2.75 0.02
N ALA A 33 4.53 3.97 0.55
CA ALA A 33 3.39 4.87 0.43
C ALA A 33 3.65 5.89 -0.68
N LYS A 34 2.58 6.33 -1.37
CA LYS A 34 2.65 7.56 -2.18
C LYS A 34 2.91 8.74 -1.23
N THR A 35 3.75 9.67 -1.67
CA THR A 35 4.10 10.86 -0.88
C THR A 35 3.13 12.02 -1.07
N ALA A 36 2.33 11.98 -2.14
CA ALA A 36 1.22 12.89 -2.38
C ALA A 36 0.09 12.14 -3.11
N MET A 37 -1.16 12.51 -2.82
CA MET A 37 -2.33 11.97 -3.51
C MET A 37 -2.71 12.91 -4.68
N ASP A 38 -2.38 12.53 -5.91
CA ASP A 38 -2.68 13.33 -7.10
C ASP A 38 -3.99 12.92 -7.78
N ASP A 39 -4.60 13.84 -8.54
CA ASP A 39 -5.88 13.60 -9.22
C ASP A 39 -5.78 12.53 -10.30
N ALA A 40 -4.62 12.40 -10.96
CA ALA A 40 -4.39 11.36 -11.95
C ALA A 40 -4.46 9.96 -11.32
N TRP A 41 -3.99 9.80 -10.08
CA TRP A 41 -4.12 8.57 -9.32
C TRP A 41 -5.57 8.27 -8.94
N LEU A 42 -6.33 9.27 -8.50
CA LEU A 42 -7.75 9.12 -8.20
C LEU A 42 -8.55 8.70 -9.45
N GLN A 43 -8.20 9.27 -10.60
CA GLN A 43 -8.78 8.91 -11.89
C GLN A 43 -8.44 7.46 -12.27
N ARG A 44 -7.15 7.08 -12.16
CA ARG A 44 -6.70 5.71 -12.42
C ARG A 44 -7.44 4.67 -11.59
N VAL A 45 -7.69 4.96 -10.30
CA VAL A 45 -8.43 4.04 -9.42
C VAL A 45 -9.87 3.86 -9.90
N VAL A 46 -10.59 4.94 -10.22
CA VAL A 46 -11.99 4.80 -10.66
C VAL A 46 -12.11 4.15 -12.04
N ASP A 47 -11.14 4.36 -12.94
CA ASP A 47 -11.10 3.70 -14.24
C ASP A 47 -10.84 2.20 -14.10
N GLN A 48 -9.99 1.79 -13.16
CA GLN A 48 -9.83 0.37 -12.83
C GLN A 48 -11.12 -0.22 -12.25
N GLU A 49 -11.80 0.48 -11.34
CA GLU A 49 -13.07 0.02 -10.77
C GLU A 49 -14.17 -0.15 -11.83
N GLU A 50 -14.19 0.71 -12.86
CA GLU A 50 -15.08 0.57 -14.02
C GLU A 50 -14.69 -0.66 -14.86
N ALA A 51 -13.40 -0.84 -15.17
CA ALA A 51 -12.92 -2.00 -15.90
C ALA A 51 -13.21 -3.33 -15.17
N ASP A 52 -13.20 -3.31 -13.85
CA ASP A 52 -13.58 -4.43 -12.98
C ASP A 52 -15.10 -4.63 -12.88
N GLY A 53 -15.91 -3.81 -13.56
CA GLY A 53 -17.37 -3.93 -13.64
C GLY A 53 -18.11 -3.50 -12.38
N ARG A 54 -17.53 -2.63 -11.54
CA ARG A 54 -18.12 -2.22 -10.25
C ARG A 54 -19.28 -1.22 -10.38
N PHE A 55 -19.50 -0.64 -11.55
CA PHE A 55 -20.53 0.39 -11.77
C PHE A 55 -21.57 -0.08 -12.78
N ALA A 56 -22.85 -0.04 -12.39
CA ALA A 56 -23.96 -0.34 -13.29
C ALA A 56 -24.28 0.82 -14.24
N THR A 57 -23.93 2.06 -13.87
CA THR A 57 -24.21 3.27 -14.65
C THR A 57 -23.05 4.27 -14.60
N PRO A 58 -22.91 5.14 -15.61
CA PRO A 58 -21.93 6.23 -15.58
C PRO A 58 -22.11 7.18 -14.40
N ASP A 59 -23.34 7.45 -13.98
CA ASP A 59 -23.63 8.30 -12.82
C ASP A 59 -23.13 7.69 -11.51
N ALA A 60 -23.19 6.35 -11.37
CA ALA A 60 -22.63 5.66 -10.22
C ALA A 60 -21.10 5.82 -10.16
N LYS A 61 -20.42 5.74 -11.32
CA LYS A 61 -18.97 6.02 -11.44
C LYS A 61 -18.65 7.46 -11.01
N ALA A 62 -19.40 8.44 -11.55
CA ALA A 62 -19.19 9.86 -11.24
C ALA A 62 -19.44 10.17 -9.75
N ALA A 63 -20.49 9.60 -9.15
CA ALA A 63 -20.78 9.75 -7.73
C ALA A 63 -19.69 9.15 -6.84
N ASN A 64 -19.18 7.96 -7.21
CA ASN A 64 -18.08 7.31 -6.50
C ASN A 64 -16.79 8.14 -6.58
N HIS A 65 -16.42 8.63 -7.77
CA HIS A 65 -15.26 9.49 -7.96
C HIS A 65 -15.37 10.80 -7.16
N LYS A 66 -16.56 11.42 -7.17
CA LYS A 66 -16.84 12.63 -6.37
C LYS A 66 -16.67 12.37 -4.88
N GLY A 67 -17.21 11.27 -4.35
CA GLY A 67 -17.06 10.89 -2.95
C GLY A 67 -15.61 10.65 -2.55
N ARG A 68 -14.84 9.94 -3.38
CA ARG A 68 -13.41 9.70 -3.13
C ARG A 68 -12.60 10.99 -3.15
N THR A 69 -12.88 11.88 -4.10
CA THR A 69 -12.21 13.18 -4.23
C THR A 69 -12.47 14.05 -3.02
N PHE A 70 -13.69 14.03 -2.47
CA PHE A 70 -14.01 14.75 -1.23
C PHE A 70 -13.11 14.32 -0.06
N PHE A 71 -12.97 13.03 0.22
CA PHE A 71 -12.09 12.56 1.31
C PHE A 71 -10.62 12.80 1.02
N ALA A 72 -10.17 12.62 -0.22
CA ALA A 72 -8.81 12.95 -0.61
C ALA A 72 -8.53 14.45 -0.39
N ASP A 73 -9.46 15.33 -0.76
CA ASP A 73 -9.34 16.78 -0.57
C ASP A 73 -9.34 17.19 0.89
N MET A 74 -10.13 16.54 1.74
CA MET A 74 -10.08 16.76 3.18
C MET A 74 -8.64 16.55 3.70
N HIS A 75 -7.97 15.48 3.31
CA HIS A 75 -6.58 15.22 3.71
C HIS A 75 -5.57 16.12 3.01
N ARG A 76 -5.74 16.40 1.70
CA ARG A 76 -4.79 17.21 0.91
C ARG A 76 -4.85 18.70 1.25
N LYS A 77 -6.06 19.24 1.42
CA LYS A 77 -6.32 20.69 1.44
C LYS A 77 -6.63 21.20 2.84
N GLU A 78 -7.45 20.48 3.60
CA GLU A 78 -7.91 20.92 4.92
C GLU A 78 -6.95 20.50 6.03
N LEU A 79 -6.71 19.19 6.17
CA LEU A 79 -5.86 18.61 7.21
C LEU A 79 -4.37 18.67 6.86
N LYS A 80 -4.06 18.69 5.56
CA LYS A 80 -2.69 18.72 5.01
C LYS A 80 -1.82 17.57 5.55
N ASP A 81 -2.41 16.38 5.64
CA ASP A 81 -1.79 15.17 6.18
C ASP A 81 -1.92 13.97 5.22
N ASP A 82 -2.04 14.22 3.91
CA ASP A 82 -2.28 13.16 2.93
C ASP A 82 -1.13 12.13 2.86
N ASP A 83 0.11 12.54 3.09
CA ASP A 83 1.27 11.66 3.25
C ASP A 83 1.09 10.66 4.41
N GLN A 84 0.70 11.15 5.59
CA GLN A 84 0.46 10.34 6.79
C GLN A 84 -0.80 9.49 6.62
N TRP A 85 -1.84 10.04 6.02
CA TRP A 85 -3.07 9.33 5.72
C TRP A 85 -2.84 8.12 4.81
N MET A 86 -2.03 8.29 3.75
CA MET A 86 -1.64 7.18 2.87
C MET A 86 -0.72 6.19 3.56
N ALA A 87 0.23 6.65 4.38
CA ALA A 87 1.10 5.77 5.17
C ALA A 87 0.29 4.86 6.11
N LYS A 88 -0.78 5.39 6.73
CA LYS A 88 -1.71 4.58 7.56
C LYS A 88 -2.36 3.46 6.74
N GLN A 89 -2.75 3.71 5.48
CA GLN A 89 -3.28 2.65 4.61
C GLN A 89 -2.24 1.56 4.31
N VAL A 90 -0.97 1.95 4.15
CA VAL A 90 0.13 0.99 3.97
C VAL A 90 0.34 0.14 5.21
N TYR A 91 0.29 0.73 6.41
CA TYR A 91 0.37 -0.02 7.67
C TYR A 91 -0.80 -0.99 7.87
N LEU A 92 -2.02 -0.62 7.46
CA LEU A 92 -3.15 -1.56 7.41
C LEU A 92 -2.85 -2.76 6.50
N ASN A 93 -2.23 -2.52 5.33
CA ASN A 93 -1.84 -3.59 4.42
C ASN A 93 -0.72 -4.48 4.99
N VAL A 94 0.25 -3.91 5.73
CA VAL A 94 1.25 -4.69 6.47
C VAL A 94 0.57 -5.61 7.47
N GLY A 95 -0.38 -5.11 8.26
CA GLY A 95 -1.14 -5.91 9.22
C GLY A 95 -1.87 -7.08 8.56
N ASN A 96 -2.59 -6.82 7.47
CA ASN A 96 -3.27 -7.86 6.69
C ASN A 96 -2.30 -8.90 6.11
N SER A 97 -1.15 -8.45 5.58
CA SER A 97 -0.13 -9.32 4.99
C SER A 97 0.51 -10.25 6.03
N CYS A 98 0.84 -9.72 7.21
CA CYS A 98 1.39 -10.50 8.33
C CYS A 98 0.39 -11.55 8.82
N TRP A 99 -0.87 -11.16 9.01
CA TRP A 99 -1.92 -12.08 9.45
C TRP A 99 -2.11 -13.24 8.47
N ARG A 100 -2.23 -12.94 7.17
CA ARG A 100 -2.42 -13.96 6.12
C ARG A 100 -1.21 -14.88 5.96
N SER A 101 0.00 -14.34 6.06
CA SER A 101 1.23 -15.13 6.02
C SER A 101 1.32 -16.10 7.21
N GLY A 102 0.79 -15.69 8.37
CA GLY A 102 0.64 -16.53 9.55
C GLY A 102 -0.38 -17.67 9.38
N ASP A 103 -1.57 -17.39 8.82
CA ASP A 103 -2.61 -18.42 8.58
C ASP A 103 -2.11 -19.54 7.64
N GLY A 104 -1.39 -19.19 6.58
CA GLY A 104 -0.81 -20.16 5.65
C GLY A 104 0.30 -21.04 6.24
N SER A 105 0.82 -20.69 7.44
CA SER A 105 1.75 -21.54 8.21
C SER A 105 1.01 -22.47 9.17
N ARG A 106 -0.20 -22.11 9.61
CA ARG A 106 -1.05 -22.95 10.46
C ARG A 106 -1.71 -24.09 9.73
N ARG A 107 -2.10 -23.92 8.45
CA ARG A 107 -2.73 -24.96 7.60
C ARG A 107 -1.77 -26.00 6.99
N ARG A 108 -0.49 -25.96 7.36
CA ARG A 108 0.53 -26.92 6.92
C ARG A 108 1.04 -27.77 8.09
N ALA A 109 0.45 -27.60 9.28
CA ALA A 109 0.84 -28.28 10.50
C ALA A 109 -0.18 -29.36 10.93
N ASP A 110 -1.11 -29.67 10.03
CA ASP A 110 -2.28 -30.54 10.10
C ASP A 110 -2.33 -31.40 8.82
#